data_AF-A0A3D0SW85-F1
#
_entry.id   AF-A0A3D0SW85-F1
#
_cell.length_a   1.000
_cell.length_b   1.000
_cell.length_c   1.000
_cell.angle_alpha   90.00
_cell.angle_beta   90.00
_cell.angle_gamma   90.00
#
_symmetry.space_group_name_H-M   'P 1'
#
loop_
_entity.id
_entity.type
_entity.pdbx_description
1 polymer ?
#
loop_
_entity_poly.entity_id
_entity_poly.type
_entity_poly.pdbx_seq_one_letter_code
_entity_poly.pdbx_strand_id
1 'polypeptide(L)'
;MAIRFVLGDITGATTDAIVNAANPAMLGGGGVDGAIHRAAGLALLKACQAVALKDGVRCPPGEARITPAGNLPAKFVIHTVGPIYHQDPH
;
A
#
# COMPACT_ATOMS: atom_id res chain seq x y z
N MET A 1 -15.60 -1.59 19.57
CA MET A 1 -14.78 -1.15 18.41
C MET A 1 -15.04 0.34 18.19
N ALA A 2 -14.00 1.16 18.06
CA ALA A 2 -14.14 2.61 17.87
C ALA A 2 -13.62 3.01 16.48
N ILE A 3 -14.35 3.88 15.79
CA ILE A 3 -13.96 4.45 14.50
C ILE A 3 -13.69 5.94 14.72
N ARG A 4 -12.61 6.46 14.14
CA ARG A 4 -12.20 7.86 14.27
C ARG A 4 -11.85 8.43 12.90
N PHE A 5 -12.21 9.67 12.67
CA PHE A 5 -11.73 10.45 11.53
C PHE A 5 -10.52 11.26 11.99
N VAL A 6 -9.44 11.19 11.23
CA VAL A 6 -8.20 11.91 11.53
C VAL A 6 -7.76 12.63 10.27
N LEU A 7 -7.54 13.94 10.37
CA LEU A 7 -6.92 14.72 9.32
C LEU A 7 -5.40 14.71 9.51
N GLY A 8 -4.65 14.30 8.50
CA GLY A 8 -3.18 14.27 8.56
C GLY A 8 -2.53 13.56 7.38
N ASP A 9 -1.21 13.44 7.45
CA ASP A 9 -0.40 12.65 6.52
C ASP A 9 -0.29 11.21 7.03
N ILE A 10 -0.74 10.25 6.21
CA ILE A 10 -0.73 8.83 6.56
C ILE A 10 0.68 8.29 6.81
N THR A 11 1.72 8.90 6.25
CA THR A 11 3.11 8.49 6.44
C THR A 11 3.63 8.73 7.86
N GLY A 12 2.96 9.60 8.63
CA GLY A 12 3.25 9.86 10.04
C GLY A 12 2.42 9.02 11.04
N ALA A 13 1.55 8.13 10.57
CA ALA A 13 0.65 7.39 11.45
C ALA A 13 1.38 6.36 12.32
N THR A 14 1.26 6.51 13.65
CA THR A 14 1.79 5.57 14.65
C THR A 14 0.74 4.50 14.97
N THR A 15 0.68 3.46 14.14
CA THR A 15 -0.30 2.36 14.24
C THR A 15 0.38 1.04 13.87
N ASP A 16 -0.31 -0.09 14.05
CA ASP A 16 0.25 -1.38 13.65
C ASP A 16 0.38 -1.51 12.12
N ALA A 17 -0.60 -1.01 11.36
CA ALA A 17 -0.55 -1.02 9.90
C ALA A 17 -1.26 0.19 9.28
N ILE A 18 -0.76 0.63 8.13
CA ILE A 18 -1.48 1.53 7.22
C ILE A 18 -1.90 0.78 5.96
N VAL A 19 -2.95 1.26 5.30
CA VAL A 19 -3.40 0.73 4.01
C VAL A 19 -2.94 1.66 2.90
N ASN A 20 -2.26 1.12 1.90
CA ASN A 20 -1.81 1.80 0.70
C ASN A 20 -2.76 1.52 -0.47
N ALA A 21 -3.22 2.58 -1.14
CA ALA A 21 -3.94 2.50 -2.41
C ALA A 21 -2.94 2.25 -3.54
N ALA A 22 -2.64 0.98 -3.79
CA ALA A 22 -1.60 0.54 -4.70
C ALA A 22 -2.15 0.27 -6.12
N ASN A 23 -1.23 0.13 -7.07
CA ASN A 23 -1.48 -0.49 -8.38
C ASN A 23 -1.01 -1.97 -8.40
N PRO A 24 -1.38 -2.77 -9.42
CA PRO A 24 -1.06 -4.20 -9.45
C PRO A 24 0.43 -4.56 -9.38
N ALA A 25 1.31 -3.64 -9.79
CA ALA A 25 2.74 -3.88 -9.74
C ALA A 25 3.30 -3.76 -8.30
N MET A 26 2.66 -3.01 -7.41
CA MET A 26 3.14 -2.68 -6.05
C MET A 26 4.55 -2.06 -5.99
N LEU A 27 5.02 -1.43 -7.07
CA LEU A 27 6.38 -0.85 -7.12
C LEU A 27 6.39 0.67 -6.92
N GLY A 28 5.39 1.18 -6.21
CA GLY A 28 5.13 2.61 -6.09
C GLY A 28 4.35 3.17 -7.29
N GLY A 29 4.16 4.50 -7.25
CA GLY A 29 3.29 5.22 -8.15
C GLY A 29 3.19 6.70 -7.78
N GLY A 30 2.05 7.31 -8.11
CA GLY A 30 1.71 8.69 -7.72
C GLY A 30 0.91 8.77 -6.42
N GLY A 31 0.39 9.96 -6.11
CA GLY A 31 -0.53 10.18 -5.00
C GLY A 31 -0.02 9.65 -3.65
N VAL A 32 -0.92 9.00 -2.90
CA VAL A 32 -0.60 8.43 -1.58
C VAL A 32 0.40 7.28 -1.65
N ASP A 33 0.36 6.45 -2.71
CA ASP A 33 1.30 5.36 -2.94
C ASP A 33 2.73 5.87 -3.09
N GLY A 34 2.90 6.91 -3.91
CA GLY A 34 4.17 7.61 -4.05
C GLY A 34 4.65 8.24 -2.73
N ALA A 35 3.75 8.83 -1.95
CA ALA A 35 4.11 9.41 -0.64
C ALA A 35 4.60 8.32 0.34
N ILE A 36 3.88 7.21 0.43
CA ILE A 36 4.24 6.04 1.25
C ILE A 36 5.58 5.47 0.82
N HIS A 37 5.80 5.22 -0.48
CA HIS A 37 7.08 4.68 -0.96
C HIS A 37 8.27 5.62 -0.72
N ARG A 38 8.09 6.93 -0.88
CA ARG A 38 9.15 7.91 -0.58
C ARG A 38 9.49 7.94 0.92
N ALA A 39 8.49 7.96 1.79
CA ALA A 39 8.68 8.02 3.24
C ALA A 39 9.23 6.70 3.81
N ALA A 40 8.74 5.55 3.33
CA ALA A 40 9.19 4.23 3.76
C ALA A 40 10.61 3.88 3.28
N GLY A 41 11.08 4.53 2.20
CA GLY A 41 12.40 4.32 1.62
C GLY A 41 12.54 2.99 0.87
N LEU A 42 13.78 2.69 0.46
CA LEU A 42 14.08 1.55 -0.42
C LEU A 42 13.73 0.18 0.20
N ALA A 43 13.63 0.09 1.53
CA ALA A 43 13.24 -1.13 2.23
C ALA A 43 11.83 -1.60 1.82
N LEU A 44 10.86 -0.67 1.68
CA LEU A 44 9.51 -1.03 1.24
C LEU A 44 9.50 -1.53 -0.20
N LEU A 45 10.25 -0.86 -1.10
CA LEU A 45 10.35 -1.29 -2.49
C LEU A 45 10.93 -2.70 -2.60
N LYS A 46 11.99 -3.01 -1.84
CA LYS A 46 12.58 -4.36 -1.80
C LYS A 46 11.59 -5.40 -1.26
N ALA A 47 10.84 -5.06 -0.20
CA ALA A 47 9.82 -5.95 0.33
C ALA A 47 8.72 -6.22 -0.69
N CYS A 48 8.26 -5.20 -1.42
CA CYS A 48 7.30 -5.37 -2.52
C CYS A 48 7.89 -6.24 -3.63
N GLN A 49 9.15 -6.03 -4.02
CA GLN A 49 9.80 -6.84 -5.05
C GLN A 49 9.85 -8.34 -4.71
N ALA A 50 9.96 -8.68 -3.42
CA ALA A 50 10.00 -10.06 -2.93
C ALA A 50 8.62 -10.74 -2.90
N VAL A 51 7.51 -10.00 -3.08
CA VAL A 51 6.17 -10.58 -3.20
C VAL A 51 6.08 -11.37 -4.51
N ALA A 52 5.68 -12.65 -4.41
CA ALA A 52 5.51 -13.53 -5.54
C ALA A 52 4.46 -12.99 -6.53
N LEU A 53 4.71 -13.19 -7.82
CA LEU A 53 3.74 -12.88 -8.86
C LEU A 53 2.65 -13.95 -8.90
N LYS A 54 1.41 -13.51 -9.07
CA LYS A 54 0.25 -14.33 -9.42
C LYS A 54 -0.25 -13.80 -10.76
N ASP A 55 -0.28 -14.65 -11.77
CA ASP A 55 -0.74 -14.29 -13.12
C ASP A 55 -0.04 -13.04 -13.70
N GLY A 56 1.25 -12.90 -13.39
CA GLY A 56 2.10 -11.80 -13.88
C GLY A 56 2.05 -10.50 -13.07
N VAL A 57 1.24 -10.40 -12.02
CA VAL A 57 1.14 -9.21 -11.15
C VAL A 57 1.37 -9.55 -9.67
N ARG A 58 1.75 -8.57 -8.84
CA ARG A 58 1.97 -8.80 -7.39
C ARG A 58 0.67 -8.80 -6.61
N CYS A 59 -0.24 -7.89 -6.94
CA CYS A 59 -1.56 -7.77 -6.32
C CYS A 59 -2.62 -7.58 -7.42
N PRO A 60 -3.40 -8.61 -7.75
CA PRO A 60 -4.55 -8.45 -8.64
C PRO A 60 -5.58 -7.44 -8.08
N PRO A 61 -6.39 -6.78 -8.93
CA PRO A 61 -7.53 -5.98 -8.48
C PRO A 61 -8.43 -6.75 -7.50
N GLY A 62 -8.88 -6.09 -6.44
CA GLY A 62 -9.70 -6.70 -5.38
C GLY A 62 -8.93 -7.54 -4.36
N GLU A 63 -7.61 -7.69 -4.51
CA GLU A 63 -6.77 -8.39 -3.54
C GLU A 63 -5.96 -7.42 -2.65
N ALA A 64 -5.26 -8.00 -1.67
CA ALA A 64 -4.32 -7.28 -0.81
C ALA A 64 -3.04 -8.10 -0.55
N ARG A 65 -1.95 -7.40 -0.23
CA ARG A 65 -0.66 -7.96 0.20
C ARG A 65 -0.12 -7.18 1.38
N ILE A 66 0.62 -7.83 2.28
CA ILE A 66 1.23 -7.18 3.45
C ILE A 66 2.76 -7.21 3.33
N THR A 67 3.41 -6.12 3.70
CA THR A 67 4.87 -6.01 3.79
C THR A 67 5.29 -5.30 5.08
N PRO A 68 6.55 -5.47 5.53
CA PRO A 68 7.15 -4.53 6.47
C PRO A 68 7.11 -3.09 5.92
N ALA A 69 6.98 -2.10 6.81
CA ALA A 69 6.75 -0.71 6.42
C ALA A 69 8.00 0.13 6.12
N GLY A 70 9.20 -0.46 6.21
CA GLY A 70 10.44 0.28 6.03
C GLY A 70 10.66 1.32 7.13
N ASN A 71 10.87 2.58 6.74
CA ASN A 71 11.15 3.69 7.67
C ASN A 71 9.91 4.35 8.27
N LEU A 72 8.69 3.87 7.95
CA LEU A 72 7.46 4.46 8.49
C LEU A 72 7.32 4.17 10.00
N PRO A 73 6.60 5.01 10.76
CA PRO A 73 6.27 4.72 12.16
C PRO A 73 5.34 3.50 12.32
N ALA A 74 4.57 3.17 11.29
CA ALA A 74 3.77 1.96 11.24
C ALA A 74 4.65 0.71 11.11
N LYS A 75 4.18 -0.45 11.59
CA LYS A 75 4.95 -1.71 11.48
C LYS A 75 4.80 -2.35 10.10
N PHE A 76 3.60 -2.27 9.53
CA PHE A 76 3.26 -2.89 8.24
C PHE A 76 2.57 -1.92 7.28
N VAL A 77 2.69 -2.22 5.99
CA VAL A 77 1.87 -1.62 4.93
C VAL A 77 1.05 -2.74 4.29
N ILE A 78 -0.27 -2.53 4.25
CA ILE A 78 -1.20 -3.39 3.52
C ILE A 78 -1.46 -2.71 2.18
N HIS A 79 -0.95 -3.30 1.09
CA HIS A 79 -1.15 -2.82 -0.27
C HIS A 79 -2.40 -3.45 -0.85
N THR A 80 -3.35 -2.65 -1.28
CA THR A 80 -4.56 -3.13 -1.94
C THR A 80 -4.82 -2.38 -3.23
N VAL A 81 -5.35 -3.10 -4.22
CA VAL A 81 -5.67 -2.55 -5.54
C VAL A 81 -7.19 -2.45 -5.62
N GLY A 82 -7.68 -1.22 -5.51
CA GLY A 82 -9.10 -0.92 -5.71
C GLY A 82 -9.50 -0.95 -7.19
N PRO A 83 -10.81 -0.97 -7.48
CA PRO A 83 -11.32 -0.88 -8.84
C PRO A 83 -11.07 0.48 -9.46
N ILE A 84 -10.98 0.54 -10.77
CA ILE A 84 -10.99 1.77 -11.55
C ILE A 84 -12.44 2.16 -11.82
N TYR A 85 -12.85 3.28 -11.22
CA TYR A 85 -14.17 3.85 -11.41
C TYR A 85 -14.48 4.05 -12.90
N HIS A 86 -15.68 3.64 -13.34
CA HIS A 86 -16.16 3.58 -14.72
C HIS A 86 -15.53 2.54 -15.66
N GLN A 87 -14.52 1.78 -15.25
CA GLN A 87 -13.92 0.74 -16.10
C GLN A 87 -14.22 -0.66 -15.60
N ASP A 88 -14.14 -0.88 -14.29
CA ASP A 88 -14.35 -2.20 -13.71
C ASP A 88 -15.83 -2.44 -13.36
N PRO A 89 -16.35 -3.67 -13.56
CA PRO A 89 -17.69 -4.03 -13.13
C PRO A 89 -17.83 -3.99 -11.59
N HIS A 90 -19.02 -3.63 -11.12
CA HIS A 90 -19.38 -3.60 -9.70
C HIS A 90 -19.73 -4.98 -9.15
#